data_AF-A0A2W0B4T1-F1
#
_entry.id   AF-A0A2W0B4T1-F1
#
_cell.length_a   1.000
_cell.length_b   1.000
_cell.length_c   1.000
_cell.angle_alpha   90.00
_cell.angle_beta   90.00
_cell.angle_gamma   90.00
#
_symmetry.space_group_name_H-M   'P 1'
#
loop_
_entity.id
_entity.type
_entity.pdbx_description
1 polymer ?
#
loop_
_entity_poly.entity_id
_entity_poly.type
_entity_poly.pdbx_seq_one_letter_code
_entity_poly.pdbx_strand_id
1 'polypeptide(L)'
;MASLTKRFSRYLAFPLTIVLLSLHGVAQEPPPLRGRLSLPTKNWGVRLELPGFTVKGVETKPDGRRYLLATNESNGMTVSLTLEAVALGQKAAPCRDSLKQKAANPPTKVKDVSFSRSGDLDVMQYTVPEVMGQPIKQRSLFACEFYDSTYIDLHVSKVNYAAADDPLFASIVNSMHVDAVPRPSRELVAEASRLYLQHDYKDAIGPYAQALEMEKATPTLGRPLWYVLIDNLGMSYGIIGDLQKAKQTFDYGVSKDPTYPLFYYNLACTYAEMNDTTNAQSYLKKAFEYKTNTLPGEAMPDPRTDDSFKKLMKNKEFRELADSLAQAR
;
A
#
# COMPACT_ATOMS: atom_id res chain seq x y z
N MET A 1 -17.79 -47.65 82.25
CA MET A 1 -18.03 -49.09 82.46
C MET A 1 -18.17 -49.75 81.10
N ALA A 2 -17.38 -50.81 80.86
CA ALA A 2 -17.34 -51.72 79.70
C ALA A 2 -16.99 -51.11 78.32
N SER A 3 -16.08 -51.63 77.50
CA SER A 3 -15.10 -52.72 77.65
C SER A 3 -13.99 -52.55 76.58
N LEU A 4 -12.79 -53.05 76.91
CA LEU A 4 -11.71 -53.41 75.98
C LEU A 4 -12.24 -54.42 74.91
N THR A 5 -11.62 -54.75 73.76
CA THR A 5 -10.21 -55.13 73.51
C THR A 5 -10.01 -55.48 72.00
N LYS A 6 -8.81 -55.17 71.47
CA LYS A 6 -7.91 -55.96 70.58
C LYS A 6 -8.30 -56.47 69.15
N ARG A 7 -7.42 -56.03 68.23
CA ARG A 7 -6.52 -56.78 67.28
C ARG A 7 -6.96 -57.15 65.84
N PHE A 8 -6.12 -56.65 64.92
CA PHE A 8 -5.50 -57.25 63.69
C PHE A 8 -6.36 -57.95 62.63
N SER A 9 -6.26 -57.50 61.36
CA SER A 9 -5.42 -58.13 60.31
C SER A 9 -5.91 -57.83 58.88
N ARG A 10 -4.92 -57.67 57.97
CA ARG A 10 -4.91 -57.98 56.52
C ARG A 10 -5.53 -57.02 55.49
N TYR A 11 -4.60 -56.36 54.79
CA TYR A 11 -4.47 -56.15 53.34
C TYR A 11 -5.74 -56.03 52.47
N LEU A 12 -5.88 -54.87 51.82
CA LEU A 12 -6.21 -54.80 50.39
C LEU A 12 -5.58 -53.55 49.79
N ALA A 13 -4.74 -53.78 48.79
CA ALA A 13 -4.07 -52.78 47.98
C ALA A 13 -5.08 -52.04 47.09
N PHE A 14 -4.96 -50.72 47.01
CA PHE A 14 -5.46 -49.94 45.88
C PHE A 14 -4.37 -48.94 45.45
N PRO A 15 -4.06 -48.86 44.15
CA PRO A 15 -2.88 -48.17 43.66
C PRO A 15 -3.04 -46.65 43.74
N LEU A 16 -1.93 -46.02 44.09
CA LEU A 16 -1.70 -44.58 44.04
C LEU A 16 -1.63 -44.15 42.57
N THR A 17 -2.71 -43.58 42.03
CA THR A 17 -2.69 -42.96 40.70
C THR A 17 -1.90 -41.66 40.78
N ILE A 18 -0.59 -41.75 40.52
CA ILE A 18 0.25 -40.59 40.22
C ILE A 18 -0.15 -40.10 38.83
N VAL A 19 -0.85 -38.98 38.76
CA VAL A 19 -1.03 -38.23 37.52
C VAL A 19 0.31 -37.58 37.19
N LEU A 20 1.12 -38.26 36.38
CA LEU A 20 2.27 -37.66 35.69
C LEU A 20 1.74 -36.74 34.60
N LEU A 21 1.53 -35.47 34.94
CA LEU A 21 1.43 -34.38 33.98
C LEU A 21 2.78 -34.24 33.28
N SER A 22 2.95 -35.00 32.20
CA SER A 22 4.00 -34.76 31.22
C SER A 22 3.62 -33.50 30.43
N LEU A 23 4.09 -32.34 30.91
CA LEU A 23 4.16 -31.12 30.12
C LEU A 23 5.21 -31.32 29.01
N HIS A 24 4.85 -32.08 27.98
CA HIS A 24 5.44 -31.87 26.66
C HIS A 24 4.81 -30.59 26.13
N GLY A 25 5.39 -29.45 26.50
CA GLY A 25 5.22 -28.25 25.70
C GLY A 25 5.76 -28.56 24.31
N VAL A 26 4.88 -28.96 23.40
CA VAL A 26 5.17 -28.88 21.97
C VAL A 26 5.48 -27.42 21.75
N ALA A 27 6.76 -27.09 21.55
CA ALA A 27 7.14 -25.77 21.09
C ALA A 27 6.36 -25.54 19.79
N GLN A 28 5.30 -24.74 19.87
CA GLN A 28 4.51 -24.37 18.72
C GLN A 28 5.49 -23.66 17.78
N GLU A 29 5.73 -24.23 16.60
CA GLU A 29 6.57 -23.58 15.62
C GLU A 29 6.07 -22.15 15.43
N PRO A 30 6.97 -21.14 15.42
CA PRO A 30 6.55 -19.77 15.21
C PRO A 30 5.72 -19.69 13.92
N PRO A 31 4.58 -18.98 13.94
CA PRO A 31 3.68 -18.93 12.79
C PRO A 31 4.45 -18.43 11.56
N PRO A 32 4.15 -18.96 10.37
CA PRO A 32 4.86 -18.57 9.16
C PRO A 32 4.76 -17.07 8.94
N LEU A 33 5.89 -16.47 8.57
CA LEU A 33 5.89 -15.07 8.18
C LEU A 33 5.11 -14.95 6.86
N ARG A 34 4.04 -14.15 6.89
CA ARG A 34 3.29 -13.76 5.69
C ARG A 34 3.91 -12.50 5.11
N GLY A 35 4.78 -12.68 4.11
CA GLY A 35 5.36 -11.56 3.37
C GLY A 35 4.40 -11.07 2.31
N ARG A 36 4.11 -9.76 2.26
CA ARG A 36 3.35 -9.15 1.15
C ARG A 36 4.12 -7.98 0.56
N LEU A 37 4.23 -7.96 -0.76
CA LEU A 37 4.82 -6.86 -1.53
C LEU A 37 3.78 -6.34 -2.53
N SER A 38 3.56 -5.02 -2.58
CA SER A 38 2.61 -4.38 -3.50
C SER A 38 3.22 -3.11 -4.08
N LEU A 39 2.89 -2.71 -5.31
CA LEU A 39 3.28 -1.40 -5.82
C LEU A 39 2.26 -0.32 -5.37
N PRO A 40 2.68 0.93 -5.12
CA PRO A 40 1.76 1.99 -4.68
C PRO A 40 0.59 2.19 -5.65
N THR A 41 0.85 2.11 -6.95
CA THR A 41 -0.15 2.30 -8.01
C THR A 41 -1.07 1.10 -8.23
N LYS A 42 -0.90 0.00 -7.48
CA LYS A 42 -1.65 -1.25 -7.67
C LYS A 42 -2.58 -1.53 -6.50
N ASN A 43 -3.77 -2.05 -6.82
CA ASN A 43 -4.77 -2.52 -5.85
C ASN A 43 -4.60 -4.01 -5.53
N TRP A 44 -3.42 -4.57 -5.81
CA TRP A 44 -3.04 -5.95 -5.58
C TRP A 44 -1.58 -6.01 -5.12
N GLY A 45 -1.20 -7.16 -4.57
CA GLY A 45 0.15 -7.44 -4.16
C GLY A 45 0.41 -8.95 -4.13
N VAL A 46 1.68 -9.31 -4.09
CA VAL A 46 2.11 -10.69 -4.03
C VAL A 46 2.30 -11.08 -2.57
N ARG A 47 1.58 -12.10 -2.13
CA ARG A 47 1.74 -12.74 -0.82
C ARG A 47 2.60 -14.00 -0.98
N LEU A 48 3.48 -14.22 0.00
CA LEU A 48 4.30 -15.41 0.18
C LEU A 48 4.12 -15.94 1.61
N GLU A 49 4.01 -17.24 1.76
CA GLU A 49 4.08 -17.92 3.07
C GLU A 49 5.52 -18.41 3.28
N LEU A 50 6.23 -17.84 4.26
CA LEU A 50 7.65 -18.07 4.50
C LEU A 50 7.92 -18.55 5.94
N PRO A 51 7.58 -19.81 6.28
CA PRO A 51 7.87 -20.39 7.60
C PRO A 51 9.36 -20.42 7.92
N GLY A 52 9.73 -19.92 9.11
CA GLY A 52 11.12 -19.87 9.56
C GLY A 52 12.01 -18.83 8.87
N PHE A 53 11.45 -18.00 7.98
CA PHE A 53 12.19 -16.89 7.38
C PHE A 53 12.05 -15.62 8.21
N THR A 54 13.12 -14.81 8.18
CA THR A 54 13.15 -13.45 8.72
C THR A 54 13.29 -12.47 7.56
N VAL A 55 12.40 -11.47 7.46
CA VAL A 55 12.55 -10.37 6.50
C VAL A 55 13.76 -9.52 6.89
N LYS A 56 14.69 -9.36 5.95
CA LYS A 56 15.89 -8.56 6.11
C LYS A 56 15.74 -7.16 5.53
N GLY A 57 14.85 -6.96 4.56
CA GLY A 57 14.56 -5.65 4.00
C GLY A 57 13.37 -5.62 3.07
N VAL A 58 12.67 -4.49 3.06
CA VAL A 58 11.68 -4.13 2.05
C VAL A 58 12.02 -2.73 1.56
N GLU A 59 12.30 -2.60 0.26
CA GLU A 59 12.82 -1.38 -0.33
C GLU A 59 11.98 -0.95 -1.54
N THR A 60 12.01 0.36 -1.82
CA THR A 60 11.52 0.93 -3.09
C THR A 60 12.70 1.63 -3.74
N LYS A 61 13.04 1.24 -4.97
CA LYS A 61 14.11 1.84 -5.76
C LYS A 61 13.61 3.15 -6.40
N PRO A 62 14.52 4.08 -6.79
CA PRO A 62 14.13 5.35 -7.41
C PRO A 62 13.30 5.21 -8.69
N ASP A 63 13.47 4.09 -9.40
CA ASP A 63 12.68 3.74 -10.60
C ASP A 63 11.29 3.16 -10.27
N GLY A 64 10.90 3.15 -9.00
CA GLY A 64 9.60 2.67 -8.52
C GLY A 64 9.53 1.17 -8.27
N ARG A 65 10.59 0.40 -8.60
CA ARG A 65 10.62 -1.04 -8.33
C ARG A 65 10.61 -1.31 -6.83
N ARG A 66 9.87 -2.32 -6.41
CA ARG A 66 9.85 -2.74 -5.01
C ARG A 66 10.48 -4.10 -4.85
N TYR A 67 11.17 -4.26 -3.73
CA TYR A 67 11.98 -5.42 -3.42
C TYR A 67 11.72 -5.89 -1.99
N LEU A 68 11.59 -7.20 -1.79
CA LEU A 68 11.56 -7.85 -0.48
C LEU A 68 12.67 -8.89 -0.43
N LEU A 69 13.43 -8.91 0.67
CA LEU A 69 14.43 -9.93 0.98
C LEU A 69 14.11 -10.59 2.31
N ALA A 70 14.10 -11.92 2.32
CA ALA A 70 13.96 -12.72 3.52
C ALA A 70 14.94 -13.90 3.52
N THR A 71 15.40 -14.30 4.69
CA THR A 71 16.35 -15.41 4.84
C THR A 71 15.90 -16.37 5.93
N ASN A 72 16.13 -17.66 5.72
CA ASN A 72 16.01 -18.68 6.75
C ASN A 72 17.42 -19.17 7.08
N GLU A 73 17.95 -18.71 8.21
CA GLU A 73 19.34 -19.01 8.60
C GLU A 73 19.53 -20.48 8.98
N SER A 74 18.49 -21.15 9.49
CA SER A 74 18.56 -22.55 9.94
C SER A 74 18.83 -23.53 8.79
N ASN A 75 18.34 -23.21 7.59
CA ASN A 75 18.50 -24.05 6.40
C ASN A 75 19.27 -23.35 5.28
N GLY A 76 19.81 -22.15 5.51
CA GLY A 76 20.61 -21.40 4.53
C GLY A 76 19.84 -20.99 3.28
N MET A 77 18.51 -20.81 3.38
CA MET A 77 17.69 -20.32 2.26
C MET A 77 17.57 -18.80 2.24
N THR A 78 17.53 -18.25 1.04
CA THR A 78 17.24 -16.84 0.78
C THR A 78 16.13 -16.73 -0.25
N VAL A 79 15.16 -15.87 0.03
CA VAL A 79 14.05 -15.54 -0.85
C VAL A 79 14.10 -14.05 -1.13
N SER A 80 14.04 -13.69 -2.41
CA SER A 80 13.80 -12.31 -2.81
C SER A 80 12.65 -12.22 -3.80
N LEU A 81 11.83 -11.19 -3.64
CA LEU A 81 10.69 -10.91 -4.50
C LEU A 81 10.82 -9.47 -5.02
N THR A 82 10.66 -9.29 -6.33
CA THR A 82 10.73 -7.98 -6.98
C THR A 82 9.45 -7.72 -7.77
N LEU A 83 8.93 -6.49 -7.67
CA LEU A 83 7.84 -5.98 -8.50
C LEU A 83 8.35 -4.82 -9.36
N GLU A 84 8.15 -4.92 -10.67
CA GLU A 84 8.57 -3.92 -11.65
C GLU A 84 7.43 -3.59 -12.62
N ALA A 85 6.87 -2.38 -12.50
CA ALA A 85 5.82 -1.92 -13.40
C ALA A 85 6.39 -1.55 -14.78
N VAL A 86 5.69 -1.97 -15.82
CA VAL A 86 5.98 -1.57 -17.20
C VAL A 86 5.18 -0.31 -17.53
N ALA A 87 5.84 0.69 -18.10
CA ALA A 87 5.19 1.94 -18.46
C ALA A 87 4.10 1.74 -19.51
N LEU A 88 3.05 2.57 -19.46
CA LEU A 88 1.94 2.52 -20.42
C LEU A 88 2.46 2.64 -21.86
N GLY A 89 2.04 1.72 -22.72
CA GLY A 89 2.43 1.68 -24.14
C GLY A 89 3.74 0.96 -24.44
N GLN A 90 4.50 0.53 -23.43
CA GLN A 90 5.64 -0.36 -23.65
C GLN A 90 5.18 -1.81 -23.83
N LYS A 91 5.77 -2.51 -24.80
CA LYS A 91 5.52 -3.94 -25.00
C LYS A 91 6.35 -4.73 -24.00
N ALA A 92 5.67 -5.47 -23.14
CA ALA A 92 6.32 -6.40 -22.23
C ALA A 92 6.90 -7.60 -23.00
N ALA A 93 8.16 -7.94 -22.72
CA ALA A 93 8.76 -9.19 -23.16
C ALA A 93 8.23 -10.38 -22.33
N PRO A 94 8.13 -11.60 -22.89
CA PRO A 94 7.78 -12.78 -22.12
C PRO A 94 8.76 -13.03 -20.96
N CYS A 95 8.23 -13.43 -19.80
CA CYS A 95 9.04 -13.82 -18.64
C CYS A 95 10.12 -14.85 -19.00
N ARG A 96 9.75 -15.86 -19.80
CA ARG A 96 10.67 -16.86 -20.33
C ARG A 96 11.92 -16.27 -20.99
N ASP A 97 11.80 -15.16 -21.71
CA ASP A 97 12.91 -14.56 -22.43
C ASP A 97 13.85 -13.80 -21.47
N SER A 98 13.29 -13.11 -20.48
CA SER A 98 14.07 -12.52 -19.37
C SER A 98 14.89 -13.60 -18.63
N LEU A 99 14.26 -14.74 -18.33
CA LEU A 99 14.96 -15.87 -17.70
C LEU A 99 16.07 -16.44 -18.58
N LYS A 100 15.84 -16.63 -19.88
CA LYS A 100 16.90 -17.07 -20.81
C LYS A 100 18.06 -16.08 -20.86
N GLN A 101 17.80 -14.78 -20.88
CA GLN A 101 18.83 -13.76 -20.85
C GLN A 101 19.66 -13.82 -19.57
N LYS A 102 19.01 -14.07 -18.42
CA LYS A 102 19.67 -14.27 -17.12
C LYS A 102 20.54 -15.53 -17.11
N ALA A 103 20.07 -16.63 -17.69
CA ALA A 103 20.86 -17.86 -17.84
C ALA A 103 22.09 -17.69 -18.74
N ALA A 104 21.96 -16.87 -19.79
CA ALA A 104 23.05 -16.59 -20.73
C ALA A 104 24.14 -15.68 -20.13
N ASN A 105 23.77 -14.84 -19.16
CA ASN A 105 24.68 -13.87 -18.51
C ASN A 105 24.67 -14.03 -16.98
N PRO A 106 25.08 -15.19 -16.45
CA PRO A 106 25.07 -15.42 -15.02
C PRO A 106 26.20 -14.60 -14.34
N PRO A 107 26.00 -14.13 -13.10
CA PRO A 107 27.02 -13.35 -12.39
C PRO A 107 28.26 -14.18 -12.02
N THR A 108 28.12 -15.50 -11.98
CA THR A 108 29.17 -16.48 -11.67
C THR A 108 29.01 -17.72 -12.54
N LYS A 109 29.96 -18.66 -12.47
CA LYS A 109 29.86 -19.92 -13.20
C LYS A 109 28.67 -20.73 -12.70
N VAL A 110 27.80 -21.15 -13.61
CA VAL A 110 26.62 -21.99 -13.32
C VAL A 110 26.67 -23.31 -14.08
N LYS A 111 25.92 -24.29 -13.58
CA LYS A 111 25.66 -25.58 -14.23
C LYS A 111 24.22 -26.02 -14.00
N ASP A 112 23.83 -27.12 -14.63
CA ASP A 112 22.51 -27.75 -14.44
C ASP A 112 21.36 -26.77 -14.67
N VAL A 113 21.50 -25.92 -15.71
CA VAL A 113 20.47 -24.95 -16.11
C VAL A 113 19.29 -25.71 -16.67
N SER A 114 18.11 -25.49 -16.12
CA SER A 114 16.88 -26.01 -16.69
C SER A 114 15.75 -25.00 -16.57
N PHE A 115 14.75 -25.19 -17.42
CA PHE A 115 13.58 -24.33 -17.46
C PHE A 115 12.32 -25.19 -17.42
N SER A 116 11.34 -24.75 -16.66
CA SER A 116 10.07 -25.44 -16.46
C SER A 116 8.94 -24.41 -16.35
N ARG A 117 7.76 -24.86 -15.93
CA ARG A 117 6.61 -24.02 -15.64
C ARG A 117 5.93 -24.54 -14.37
N SER A 118 5.43 -23.63 -13.53
CA SER A 118 4.64 -23.96 -12.34
C SER A 118 3.39 -23.07 -12.30
N GLY A 119 2.24 -23.61 -12.69
CA GLY A 119 1.05 -22.79 -12.92
C GLY A 119 1.29 -21.73 -14.00
N ASP A 120 1.11 -20.46 -13.66
CA ASP A 120 1.35 -19.31 -14.54
C ASP A 120 2.79 -18.83 -14.56
N LEU A 121 3.65 -19.40 -13.71
CA LEU A 121 5.05 -19.01 -13.58
C LEU A 121 5.94 -19.70 -14.61
N ASP A 122 6.70 -18.92 -15.37
CA ASP A 122 7.89 -19.40 -16.03
C ASP A 122 8.99 -19.61 -14.98
N VAL A 123 9.60 -20.79 -14.96
CA VAL A 123 10.62 -21.14 -13.96
C VAL A 123 11.94 -21.46 -14.64
N MET A 124 13.03 -20.95 -14.06
CA MET A 124 14.40 -21.29 -14.42
C MET A 124 15.17 -21.68 -13.16
N GLN A 125 15.97 -22.74 -13.23
CA GLN A 125 16.86 -23.13 -12.15
C GLN A 125 18.27 -23.37 -12.66
N TYR A 126 19.26 -23.15 -11.80
CA TYR A 126 20.65 -23.53 -12.02
C TYR A 126 21.37 -23.75 -10.69
N THR A 127 22.58 -24.33 -10.76
CA THR A 127 23.47 -24.48 -9.59
C THR A 127 24.76 -23.69 -9.78
N VAL A 128 25.15 -22.95 -8.76
CA VAL A 128 26.47 -22.33 -8.61
C VAL A 128 27.33 -23.29 -7.77
N PRO A 129 28.31 -23.98 -8.35
CA PRO A 129 29.13 -24.93 -7.60
C PRO A 129 30.06 -24.22 -6.60
N GLU A 130 30.66 -23.10 -7.00
CA GLU A 130 31.65 -22.35 -6.23
C GLU A 130 31.57 -20.84 -6.52
N VAL A 131 32.06 -20.04 -5.58
CA VAL A 131 32.24 -18.59 -5.72
C VAL A 131 33.66 -18.26 -5.27
N MET A 132 34.44 -17.58 -6.12
CA MET A 132 35.85 -17.27 -5.85
C MET A 132 36.69 -18.49 -5.44
N GLY A 133 36.42 -19.65 -6.05
CA GLY A 133 37.11 -20.91 -5.75
C GLY A 133 36.67 -21.61 -4.45
N GLN A 134 35.70 -21.06 -3.72
CA GLN A 134 35.14 -21.68 -2.52
C GLN A 134 33.86 -22.46 -2.88
N PRO A 135 33.77 -23.76 -2.55
CA PRO A 135 32.57 -24.55 -2.83
C PRO A 135 31.40 -24.05 -1.98
N ILE A 136 30.31 -23.68 -2.65
CA ILE A 136 29.07 -23.19 -2.00
C ILE A 136 27.87 -24.08 -2.31
N LYS A 137 27.93 -24.79 -3.45
CA LYS A 137 26.85 -25.65 -3.96
C LYS A 137 25.48 -24.99 -3.79
N GLN A 138 25.34 -23.79 -4.35
CA GLN A 138 24.12 -23.01 -4.24
C GLN A 138 23.16 -23.37 -5.37
N ARG A 139 21.96 -23.86 -5.02
CA ARG A 139 20.85 -23.97 -5.97
C ARG A 139 20.14 -22.63 -6.04
N SER A 140 19.82 -22.16 -7.24
CA SER A 140 19.00 -20.96 -7.48
C SER A 140 17.84 -21.31 -8.39
N LEU A 141 16.65 -20.85 -8.02
CA LEU A 141 15.41 -20.96 -8.77
C LEU A 141 14.82 -19.57 -8.93
N PHE A 142 14.51 -19.19 -10.16
CA PHE A 142 13.82 -17.96 -10.51
C PHE A 142 12.45 -18.34 -11.07
N ALA A 143 11.40 -17.71 -10.56
CA ALA A 143 10.05 -17.82 -11.08
C ALA A 143 9.56 -16.42 -11.47
N CYS A 144 9.07 -16.27 -12.69
CA CYS A 144 8.60 -15.01 -13.24
C CYS A 144 7.16 -15.16 -13.72
N GLU A 145 6.34 -14.19 -13.36
CA GLU A 145 4.99 -13.98 -13.90
C GLU A 145 4.82 -12.52 -14.33
N PHE A 146 4.05 -12.30 -15.38
CA PHE A 146 3.65 -10.97 -15.80
C PHE A 146 2.16 -10.77 -15.53
N TYR A 147 1.84 -9.90 -14.58
CA TYR A 147 0.48 -9.66 -14.11
C TYR A 147 0.19 -8.17 -14.07
N ASP A 148 -0.92 -7.74 -14.68
CA ASP A 148 -1.39 -6.35 -14.70
C ASP A 148 -0.26 -5.33 -14.98
N SER A 149 0.40 -5.47 -16.13
CA SER A 149 1.51 -4.62 -16.57
C SER A 149 2.69 -4.56 -15.59
N THR A 150 2.92 -5.63 -14.81
CA THR A 150 3.97 -5.68 -13.79
C THR A 150 4.69 -7.03 -13.85
N TYR A 151 6.02 -7.01 -13.89
CA TYR A 151 6.83 -8.21 -13.67
C TYR A 151 6.87 -8.55 -12.19
N ILE A 152 6.57 -9.82 -11.89
CA ILE A 152 6.71 -10.43 -10.58
C ILE A 152 7.89 -11.41 -10.69
N ASP A 153 9.03 -11.06 -10.09
CA ASP A 153 10.23 -11.88 -10.11
C ASP A 153 10.51 -12.43 -8.71
N LEU A 154 10.32 -13.73 -8.53
CA LEU A 154 10.69 -14.49 -7.35
C LEU A 154 12.04 -15.17 -7.58
N HIS A 155 12.99 -14.98 -6.68
CA HIS A 155 14.23 -15.75 -6.62
C HIS A 155 14.34 -16.46 -5.28
N VAL A 156 14.52 -17.77 -5.35
CA VAL A 156 14.78 -18.64 -4.20
C VAL A 156 16.16 -19.24 -4.38
N SER A 157 16.99 -19.16 -3.35
CA SER A 157 18.30 -19.79 -3.36
C SER A 157 18.61 -20.48 -2.04
N LYS A 158 19.45 -21.51 -2.11
CA LYS A 158 19.94 -22.24 -0.95
C LYS A 158 21.40 -22.62 -1.13
N VAL A 159 22.24 -22.27 -0.16
CA VAL A 159 23.62 -22.75 -0.08
C VAL A 159 23.67 -24.18 0.51
N ASN A 160 24.74 -24.92 0.22
CA ASN A 160 24.90 -26.32 0.64
C ASN A 160 23.72 -27.20 0.23
N TYR A 161 23.21 -27.02 -1.00
CA TYR A 161 22.02 -27.71 -1.49
C TYR A 161 22.21 -29.24 -1.59
N ALA A 162 21.19 -29.99 -1.20
CA ALA A 162 21.01 -31.41 -1.43
C ALA A 162 19.65 -31.68 -2.10
N ALA A 163 19.52 -32.79 -2.82
CA ALA A 163 18.25 -33.14 -3.49
C ALA A 163 17.06 -33.26 -2.52
N ALA A 164 17.33 -33.60 -1.25
CA ALA A 164 16.31 -33.63 -0.20
C ALA A 164 15.69 -32.25 0.10
N ASP A 165 16.31 -31.14 -0.37
CA ASP A 165 15.81 -29.79 -0.20
C ASP A 165 14.78 -29.38 -1.27
N ASP A 166 14.59 -30.17 -2.34
CA ASP A 166 13.66 -29.85 -3.43
C ASP A 166 12.23 -29.47 -2.95
N PRO A 167 11.65 -30.15 -1.93
CA PRO A 167 10.36 -29.76 -1.38
C PRO A 167 10.33 -28.33 -0.79
N LEU A 168 11.46 -27.82 -0.29
CA LEU A 168 11.54 -26.45 0.24
C LEU A 168 11.45 -25.39 -0.86
N PHE A 169 11.98 -25.68 -2.05
CA PHE A 169 11.83 -24.79 -3.20
C PHE A 169 10.39 -24.80 -3.71
N ALA A 170 9.82 -26.00 -3.85
CA ALA A 170 8.45 -26.16 -4.30
C ALA A 170 7.44 -25.47 -3.37
N SER A 171 7.63 -25.55 -2.06
CA SER A 171 6.72 -24.93 -1.08
C SER A 171 6.69 -23.40 -1.20
N ILE A 172 7.82 -22.75 -1.45
CA ILE A 172 7.90 -21.29 -1.61
C ILE A 172 7.29 -20.85 -2.93
N VAL A 173 7.58 -21.56 -4.03
CA VAL A 173 7.00 -21.24 -5.35
C VAL A 173 5.48 -21.41 -5.32
N ASN A 174 4.99 -22.49 -4.69
CA ASN A 174 3.56 -22.79 -4.63
C ASN A 174 2.79 -21.91 -3.62
N SER A 175 3.48 -21.22 -2.70
CA SER A 175 2.83 -20.29 -1.76
C SER A 175 2.66 -18.88 -2.32
N MET A 176 3.18 -18.62 -3.52
CA MET A 176 3.06 -17.32 -4.16
C MET A 176 1.66 -17.11 -4.71
N HIS A 177 1.01 -16.05 -4.22
CA HIS A 177 -0.33 -15.67 -4.66
C HIS A 177 -0.41 -14.17 -4.91
N VAL A 178 -1.05 -13.80 -6.02
CA VAL A 178 -1.46 -12.42 -6.26
C VAL A 178 -2.81 -12.21 -5.58
N ASP A 179 -2.82 -11.43 -4.50
CA ASP A 179 -4.04 -11.07 -3.77
C ASP A 179 -4.43 -9.63 -4.10
N ALA A 180 -5.73 -9.34 -4.12
CA ALA A 180 -6.20 -7.97 -3.98
C ALA A 180 -5.71 -7.38 -2.65
N VAL A 181 -5.18 -6.16 -2.71
CA VAL A 181 -4.78 -5.38 -1.55
C VAL A 181 -5.74 -4.20 -1.49
N PRO A 182 -6.80 -4.27 -0.67
CA PRO A 182 -7.64 -3.12 -0.45
C PRO A 182 -6.79 -2.04 0.21
N ARG A 183 -6.44 -1.01 -0.56
CA ARG A 183 -5.84 0.21 -0.02
C ARG A 183 -6.95 1.02 0.61
N PRO A 184 -6.99 1.21 1.94
CA PRO A 184 -8.03 2.02 2.55
C PRO A 184 -7.96 3.44 1.99
N SER A 185 -9.12 4.10 1.84
CA SER A 185 -9.20 5.49 1.33
C SER A 185 -8.25 6.43 2.07
N ARG A 186 -8.07 6.22 3.39
CA ARG A 186 -7.13 7.01 4.22
C ARG A 186 -5.69 6.99 3.72
N GLU A 187 -5.21 5.86 3.20
CA GLU A 187 -3.84 5.72 2.71
C GLU A 187 -3.66 6.39 1.35
N LEU A 188 -4.69 6.32 0.51
CA LEU A 188 -4.75 7.05 -0.76
C LEU A 188 -4.74 8.56 -0.53
N VAL A 189 -5.51 9.04 0.45
CA VAL A 189 -5.49 10.46 0.86
C VAL A 189 -4.12 10.86 1.39
N ALA A 190 -3.47 10.04 2.23
CA ALA A 190 -2.14 10.35 2.75
C ALA A 190 -1.07 10.44 1.64
N GLU A 191 -1.09 9.52 0.68
CA GLU A 191 -0.20 9.55 -0.48
C GLU A 191 -0.44 10.79 -1.34
N ALA A 192 -1.69 11.06 -1.71
CA ALA A 192 -2.03 12.22 -2.52
C ALA A 192 -1.69 13.54 -1.81
N SER A 193 -1.91 13.63 -0.49
CA SER A 193 -1.52 14.81 0.30
C SER A 193 -0.02 15.05 0.30
N ARG A 194 0.80 13.99 0.29
CA ARG A 194 2.26 14.15 0.15
C ARG A 194 2.63 14.76 -1.21
N LEU A 195 2.03 14.26 -2.30
CA LEU A 195 2.25 14.78 -3.65
C LEU A 195 1.76 16.23 -3.77
N TYR A 196 0.59 16.52 -3.21
CA TYR A 196 0.01 17.87 -3.17
C TYR A 196 0.95 18.87 -2.47
N LEU A 197 1.49 18.50 -1.30
CA LEU A 197 2.45 19.32 -0.56
C LEU A 197 3.79 19.49 -1.28
N GLN A 198 4.12 18.61 -2.23
CA GLN A 198 5.27 18.73 -3.11
C GLN A 198 4.98 19.58 -4.36
N HIS A 199 3.77 20.13 -4.48
CA HIS A 199 3.26 20.82 -5.67
C HIS A 199 3.12 19.92 -6.91
N ASP A 200 3.16 18.59 -6.74
CA ASP A 200 2.95 17.60 -7.79
C ASP A 200 1.43 17.35 -7.99
N TYR A 201 0.69 18.42 -8.28
CA TYR A 201 -0.79 18.42 -8.33
C TYR A 201 -1.35 17.41 -9.33
N LYS A 202 -0.68 17.23 -10.46
CA LYS A 202 -1.09 16.27 -11.49
C LYS A 202 -1.08 14.83 -10.97
N ASP A 203 -0.05 14.47 -10.22
CA ASP A 203 0.12 13.11 -9.71
C ASP A 203 -0.72 12.88 -8.44
N ALA A 204 -1.02 13.93 -7.68
CA ALA A 204 -1.93 13.86 -6.53
C ALA A 204 -3.38 13.50 -6.91
N ILE A 205 -3.83 13.85 -8.12
CA ILE A 205 -5.21 13.63 -8.59
C ILE A 205 -5.61 12.15 -8.58
N GLY A 206 -4.73 11.26 -9.04
CA GLY A 206 -5.05 9.83 -9.18
C GLY A 206 -5.47 9.18 -7.85
N PRO A 207 -4.61 9.21 -6.81
CA PRO A 207 -4.94 8.62 -5.54
C PRO A 207 -6.11 9.34 -4.82
N TYR A 208 -6.23 10.68 -4.93
CA TYR A 208 -7.40 11.38 -4.40
C TYR A 208 -8.71 10.96 -5.10
N ALA A 209 -8.74 10.89 -6.43
CA ALA A 209 -9.94 10.49 -7.16
C ALA A 209 -10.35 9.05 -6.80
N GLN A 210 -9.38 8.14 -6.66
CA GLN A 210 -9.64 6.79 -6.20
C GLN A 210 -10.20 6.77 -4.78
N ALA A 211 -9.62 7.54 -3.84
CA ALA A 211 -10.16 7.67 -2.48
C ALA A 211 -11.60 8.19 -2.48
N LEU A 212 -11.92 9.17 -3.33
CA LEU A 212 -13.27 9.73 -3.42
C LEU A 212 -14.30 8.70 -3.91
N GLU A 213 -13.97 7.90 -4.93
CA GLU A 213 -14.87 6.84 -5.41
C GLU A 213 -15.09 5.75 -4.35
N MET A 214 -14.05 5.41 -3.59
CA MET A 214 -14.19 4.49 -2.45
C MET A 214 -15.10 5.06 -1.37
N GLU A 215 -14.95 6.34 -1.02
CA GLU A 215 -15.78 7.00 0.00
C GLU A 215 -17.21 7.25 -0.45
N LYS A 216 -17.47 7.38 -1.77
CA LYS A 216 -18.83 7.37 -2.32
C LYS A 216 -19.51 6.03 -2.12
N ALA A 217 -18.78 4.94 -2.31
CA ALA A 217 -19.30 3.58 -2.19
C ALA A 217 -19.46 3.16 -0.72
N THR A 218 -18.49 3.45 0.13
CA THR A 218 -18.49 3.11 1.55
C THR A 218 -17.72 4.17 2.33
N PRO A 219 -18.42 5.13 2.97
CA PRO A 219 -17.78 6.18 3.75
C PRO A 219 -17.04 5.61 4.96
N THR A 220 -15.73 5.85 5.05
CA THR A 220 -14.87 5.41 6.16
C THR A 220 -14.01 6.54 6.74
N LEU A 221 -13.83 7.65 6.01
CA LEU A 221 -13.05 8.78 6.47
C LEU A 221 -13.80 9.59 7.52
N GLY A 222 -13.08 10.02 8.57
CA GLY A 222 -13.55 11.06 9.47
C GLY A 222 -13.67 12.39 8.73
N ARG A 223 -14.63 13.22 9.16
CA ARG A 223 -14.95 14.53 8.55
C ARG A 223 -13.73 15.39 8.19
N PRO A 224 -12.71 15.59 9.05
CA PRO A 224 -11.55 16.41 8.69
C PRO A 224 -10.78 15.85 7.49
N LEU A 225 -10.57 14.53 7.44
CA LEU A 225 -9.82 13.91 6.36
C LEU A 225 -10.63 13.84 5.07
N TRP A 226 -11.96 13.76 5.18
CA TRP A 226 -12.86 13.86 4.03
C TRP A 226 -12.87 15.28 3.43
N TYR A 227 -12.84 16.34 4.25
CA TYR A 227 -12.68 17.72 3.73
C TYR A 227 -11.33 17.90 3.02
N VAL A 228 -10.22 17.43 3.62
CA VAL A 228 -8.89 17.46 2.99
C VAL A 228 -8.90 16.76 1.62
N LEU A 229 -9.56 15.61 1.51
CA LEU A 229 -9.73 14.89 0.25
C LEU A 229 -10.44 15.74 -0.80
N ILE A 230 -11.60 16.33 -0.46
CA ILE A 230 -12.38 17.14 -1.41
C ILE A 230 -11.62 18.41 -1.79
N ASP A 231 -11.06 19.11 -0.81
CA ASP A 231 -10.37 20.38 -1.01
C ASP A 231 -9.14 20.21 -1.88
N ASN A 232 -8.24 19.30 -1.51
CA ASN A 232 -7.00 19.14 -2.25
C ASN A 232 -7.22 18.50 -3.63
N LEU A 233 -8.22 17.63 -3.81
CA LEU A 233 -8.57 17.12 -5.13
C LEU A 233 -9.10 18.24 -6.04
N GLY A 234 -10.05 19.03 -5.53
CA GLY A 234 -10.64 20.14 -6.28
C GLY A 234 -9.60 21.21 -6.62
N MET A 235 -8.74 21.58 -5.67
CA MET A 235 -7.63 22.50 -5.89
C MET A 235 -6.61 21.94 -6.88
N SER A 236 -6.26 20.66 -6.80
CA SER A 236 -5.35 20.02 -7.76
C SER A 236 -5.88 20.14 -9.18
N TYR A 237 -7.16 19.84 -9.41
CA TYR A 237 -7.81 20.03 -10.70
C TYR A 237 -7.79 21.51 -11.15
N GLY A 238 -8.10 22.43 -10.24
CA GLY A 238 -8.10 23.87 -10.53
C GLY A 238 -6.72 24.38 -10.96
N ILE A 239 -5.68 24.00 -10.25
CA ILE A 239 -4.29 24.43 -10.50
C ILE A 239 -3.78 23.91 -11.85
N ILE A 240 -4.16 22.68 -12.25
CA ILE A 240 -3.79 22.15 -13.58
C ILE A 240 -4.71 22.64 -14.71
N GLY A 241 -5.70 23.47 -14.41
CA GLY A 241 -6.64 24.05 -15.37
C GLY A 241 -7.86 23.18 -15.73
N ASP A 242 -8.06 22.03 -15.09
CA ASP A 242 -9.28 21.23 -15.24
C ASP A 242 -10.42 21.79 -14.36
N LEU A 243 -10.84 23.02 -14.69
CA LEU A 243 -11.80 23.79 -13.90
C LEU A 243 -13.16 23.08 -13.79
N GLN A 244 -13.54 22.29 -14.79
CA GLN A 244 -14.80 21.52 -14.76
C GLN A 244 -14.77 20.43 -13.69
N LYS A 245 -13.66 19.67 -13.58
CA LYS A 245 -13.54 18.67 -12.52
C LYS A 245 -13.36 19.30 -11.14
N ALA A 246 -12.67 20.45 -11.04
CA ALA A 246 -12.60 21.21 -9.80
C ALA A 246 -14.01 21.55 -9.30
N LYS A 247 -14.82 22.16 -10.19
CA LYS A 247 -16.23 22.50 -9.90
C LYS A 247 -17.04 21.27 -9.47
N GLN A 248 -16.97 20.17 -10.22
CA GLN A 248 -17.69 18.93 -9.88
C GLN A 248 -17.29 18.38 -8.51
N THR A 249 -16.02 18.47 -8.15
CA THR A 249 -15.50 18.00 -6.86
C THR A 249 -16.06 18.82 -5.72
N PHE A 250 -16.03 20.15 -5.83
CA PHE A 250 -16.58 21.04 -4.80
C PHE A 250 -18.11 21.02 -4.73
N ASP A 251 -18.81 20.89 -5.87
CA ASP A 251 -20.27 20.70 -5.90
C ASP A 251 -20.66 19.41 -5.15
N TYR A 252 -19.89 18.33 -5.31
CA TYR A 252 -20.07 17.11 -4.53
C TYR A 252 -19.81 17.38 -3.04
N GLY A 253 -18.75 18.12 -2.69
CA GLY A 253 -18.49 18.59 -1.34
C GLY A 253 -19.70 19.26 -0.69
N VAL A 254 -20.23 20.30 -1.34
CA VAL A 254 -21.43 21.05 -0.94
C VAL A 254 -22.65 20.14 -0.82
N SER A 255 -22.81 19.15 -1.71
CA SER A 255 -23.95 18.22 -1.65
C SER A 255 -23.96 17.33 -0.40
N LYS A 256 -22.78 17.10 0.20
CA LYS A 256 -22.62 16.28 1.41
C LYS A 256 -22.55 17.12 2.68
N ASP A 257 -21.99 18.31 2.58
CA ASP A 257 -22.00 19.29 3.65
C ASP A 257 -22.35 20.68 3.08
N PRO A 258 -23.65 21.05 3.10
CA PRO A 258 -24.11 22.29 2.50
C PRO A 258 -23.79 23.52 3.34
N THR A 259 -23.16 23.37 4.51
CA THR A 259 -22.83 24.50 5.40
C THR A 259 -21.34 24.59 5.71
N TYR A 260 -20.48 23.80 5.07
CA TYR A 260 -19.03 23.96 5.18
C TYR A 260 -18.52 25.10 4.27
N PRO A 261 -17.90 26.14 4.82
CA PRO A 261 -17.64 27.38 4.08
C PRO A 261 -16.53 27.27 3.03
N LEU A 262 -15.50 26.43 3.25
CA LEU A 262 -14.36 26.35 2.31
C LEU A 262 -14.75 25.73 0.96
N PHE A 263 -15.75 24.84 0.90
CA PHE A 263 -16.25 24.34 -0.39
C PHE A 263 -16.87 25.46 -1.24
N TYR A 264 -17.60 26.39 -0.62
CA TYR A 264 -18.13 27.55 -1.31
C TYR A 264 -17.03 28.54 -1.69
N TYR A 265 -16.03 28.72 -0.82
CA TYR A 265 -14.88 29.57 -1.13
C TYR A 265 -14.11 29.03 -2.36
N ASN A 266 -13.87 27.72 -2.39
CA ASN A 266 -13.17 27.06 -3.50
C ASN A 266 -14.01 27.02 -4.79
N LEU A 267 -15.34 26.91 -4.70
CA LEU A 267 -16.23 27.15 -5.85
C LEU A 267 -16.10 28.59 -6.36
N ALA A 268 -16.07 29.58 -5.47
CA ALA A 268 -15.90 30.98 -5.88
C ALA A 268 -14.58 31.18 -6.64
N CYS A 269 -13.48 30.61 -6.14
CA CYS A 269 -12.19 30.61 -6.82
C CYS A 269 -12.27 29.93 -8.20
N THR A 270 -12.92 28.76 -8.27
CA THR A 270 -13.10 28.01 -9.51
C THR A 270 -13.88 28.81 -10.55
N TYR A 271 -14.98 29.47 -10.16
CA TYR A 271 -15.75 30.32 -11.07
C TYR A 271 -15.00 31.59 -11.46
N ALA A 272 -14.18 32.17 -10.57
CA ALA A 272 -13.33 33.30 -10.91
C ALA A 272 -12.30 32.93 -11.99
N GLU A 273 -11.70 31.74 -11.90
CA GLU A 273 -10.81 31.21 -12.95
C GLU A 273 -11.55 30.88 -14.26
N MET A 274 -12.83 30.50 -14.18
CA MET A 274 -13.71 30.40 -15.35
C MET A 274 -14.14 31.76 -15.93
N ASN A 275 -13.74 32.88 -15.33
CA ASN A 275 -14.19 34.26 -15.62
C ASN A 275 -15.70 34.49 -15.40
N ASP A 276 -16.36 33.65 -14.61
CA ASP A 276 -17.76 33.82 -14.22
C ASP A 276 -17.84 34.65 -12.93
N THR A 277 -17.90 35.97 -13.11
CA THR A 277 -17.90 36.91 -11.98
C THR A 277 -19.16 36.79 -11.13
N THR A 278 -20.32 36.50 -11.75
CA THR A 278 -21.61 36.42 -11.06
C THR A 278 -21.64 35.25 -10.09
N ASN A 279 -21.23 34.06 -10.55
CA ASN A 279 -21.16 32.90 -9.66
C ASN A 279 -20.03 33.04 -8.64
N ALA A 280 -18.88 33.59 -9.01
CA ALA A 280 -17.79 33.86 -8.06
C ALA A 280 -18.26 34.73 -6.88
N GLN A 281 -18.97 35.85 -7.15
CA GLN A 281 -19.52 36.71 -6.09
C GLN A 281 -20.57 35.99 -5.23
N SER A 282 -21.46 35.22 -5.86
CA SER A 282 -22.52 34.49 -5.15
C SER A 282 -21.95 33.48 -4.17
N TYR A 283 -21.03 32.63 -4.63
CA TYR A 283 -20.40 31.62 -3.79
C TYR A 283 -19.47 32.22 -2.74
N LEU A 284 -18.79 33.32 -3.05
CA LEU A 284 -17.95 34.02 -2.06
C LEU A 284 -18.79 34.57 -0.90
N LYS A 285 -19.95 35.17 -1.19
CA LYS A 285 -20.90 35.60 -0.15
C LYS A 285 -21.34 34.42 0.73
N LYS A 286 -21.71 33.31 0.10
CA LYS A 286 -22.18 32.11 0.79
C LYS A 286 -21.09 31.47 1.66
N ALA A 287 -19.84 31.51 1.21
CA ALA A 287 -18.70 31.04 2.01
C ALA A 287 -18.58 31.81 3.34
N PHE A 288 -18.70 33.14 3.28
CA PHE A 288 -18.60 33.99 4.47
C PHE A 288 -19.88 33.99 5.33
N GLU A 289 -21.04 33.67 4.76
CA GLU A 289 -22.27 33.38 5.52
C GLU A 289 -22.07 32.20 6.48
N TYR A 290 -21.39 31.15 6.02
CA TYR A 290 -21.11 29.95 6.81
C TYR A 290 -19.78 29.95 7.56
N LYS A 291 -19.10 31.10 7.68
CA LYS A 291 -17.74 31.20 8.25
C LYS A 291 -17.57 30.59 9.64
N THR A 292 -18.63 30.52 10.45
CA THR A 292 -18.59 29.96 11.81
C THR A 292 -18.54 28.42 11.82
N ASN A 293 -18.69 27.78 10.66
CA ASN A 293 -18.71 26.33 10.51
C ASN A 293 -17.36 25.76 10.03
N THR A 294 -16.29 26.56 10.01
CA THR A 294 -14.93 26.07 9.78
C THR A 294 -14.53 25.06 10.86
N LEU A 295 -13.60 24.16 10.55
CA LEU A 295 -13.07 23.26 11.58
C LEU A 295 -12.21 24.03 12.61
N PRO A 296 -12.05 23.51 13.84
CA PRO A 296 -11.12 24.10 14.80
C PRO A 296 -9.70 24.21 14.22
N GLY A 297 -9.15 25.43 14.21
CA GLY A 297 -7.83 25.73 13.66
C GLY A 297 -7.82 26.16 12.19
N GLU A 298 -8.95 26.09 11.49
CA GLU A 298 -9.11 26.68 10.16
C GLU A 298 -9.51 28.16 10.24
N ALA A 299 -9.18 28.92 9.21
CA ALA A 299 -9.57 30.31 9.06
C ALA A 299 -10.08 30.56 7.64
N MET A 300 -11.03 31.49 7.49
CA MET A 300 -11.48 31.93 6.17
C MET A 300 -10.34 32.65 5.43
N PRO A 301 -10.03 32.27 4.19
CA PRO A 301 -9.02 32.96 3.39
C PRO A 301 -9.41 34.42 3.11
N ASP A 302 -8.43 35.26 2.77
CA ASP A 302 -8.68 36.66 2.43
C ASP A 302 -8.88 36.81 0.91
N PRO A 303 -10.10 37.08 0.43
CA PRO A 303 -10.36 37.17 -1.01
C PRO A 303 -9.60 38.32 -1.70
N ARG A 304 -9.10 39.30 -0.94
CA ARG A 304 -8.35 40.44 -1.49
C ARG A 304 -6.93 40.06 -1.90
N THR A 305 -6.39 38.98 -1.34
CA THR A 305 -5.01 38.53 -1.57
C THR A 305 -4.92 37.20 -2.30
N ASP A 306 -6.05 36.56 -2.59
CA ASP A 306 -6.11 35.29 -3.32
C ASP A 306 -5.90 35.51 -4.83
N ASP A 307 -4.97 34.75 -5.41
CA ASP A 307 -4.62 34.88 -6.83
C ASP A 307 -5.80 34.60 -7.76
N SER A 308 -6.72 33.71 -7.35
CA SER A 308 -7.92 33.36 -8.12
C SER A 308 -8.80 34.58 -8.41
N PHE A 309 -8.80 35.56 -7.50
CA PHE A 309 -9.62 36.76 -7.61
C PHE A 309 -8.87 37.97 -8.18
N LYS A 310 -7.58 37.85 -8.49
CA LYS A 310 -6.74 38.97 -8.93
C LYS A 310 -7.29 39.73 -10.13
N LYS A 311 -7.89 39.01 -11.09
CA LYS A 311 -8.56 39.64 -12.26
C LYS A 311 -9.84 40.38 -11.84
N LEU A 312 -10.62 39.74 -10.96
CA LEU A 312 -11.91 40.25 -10.49
C LEU A 312 -11.76 41.46 -9.57
N MET A 313 -10.65 41.59 -8.84
CA MET A 313 -10.36 42.77 -8.02
C MET A 313 -10.28 44.10 -8.79
N LYS A 314 -10.21 44.06 -10.14
CA LYS A 314 -10.34 45.25 -10.99
C LYS A 314 -11.79 45.74 -11.10
N ASN A 315 -12.76 44.85 -10.95
CA ASN A 315 -14.18 45.17 -10.90
C ASN A 315 -14.50 45.84 -9.55
N LYS A 316 -15.14 47.02 -9.60
CA LYS A 316 -15.46 47.82 -8.42
C LYS A 316 -16.37 47.08 -7.44
N GLU A 317 -17.44 46.46 -7.94
CA GLU A 317 -18.42 45.73 -7.13
C GLU A 317 -17.80 44.51 -6.45
N PHE A 318 -16.96 43.76 -7.17
CA PHE A 318 -16.24 42.62 -6.59
C PHE A 318 -15.27 43.08 -5.49
N ARG A 319 -14.53 44.18 -5.73
CA ARG A 319 -13.60 44.74 -4.74
C ARG A 319 -14.31 45.18 -3.47
N GLU A 320 -15.42 45.93 -3.60
CA GLU A 320 -16.24 46.36 -2.47
C GLU A 320 -16.80 45.17 -1.68
N LEU A 321 -17.22 44.11 -2.37
CA LEU A 321 -17.61 42.86 -1.73
C LEU A 321 -16.45 42.26 -0.94
N ALA A 322 -15.28 42.06 -1.56
CA ALA A 322 -14.12 41.46 -0.91
C ALA A 322 -13.66 42.27 0.32
N ASP A 323 -13.67 43.61 0.23
CA ASP A 323 -13.36 44.51 1.34
C ASP A 323 -14.36 44.38 2.49
N SER A 324 -15.66 44.30 2.19
CA SER A 324 -16.71 44.13 3.22
C SER A 324 -16.59 42.80 3.96
N LEU A 325 -16.24 41.72 3.25
CA LEU A 325 -16.10 40.39 3.83
C LEU A 325 -14.83 40.27 4.69
N ALA A 326 -13.75 40.94 4.30
CA ALA A 326 -12.50 40.91 5.06
C ALA A 326 -12.57 41.72 6.38
N GLN A 327 -13.43 42.73 6.45
CA GLN A 327 -13.69 43.50 7.68
C GLN A 327 -14.57 42.77 8.68
N ALA A 328 -15.32 41.76 8.23
CA ALA A 328 -16.17 40.94 9.09
C ALA A 328 -15.41 39.84 9.86
N ARG A 329 -14.08 39.93 9.95
CA ARG A 329 -13.21 38.99 10.68
C ARG A 329 -13.32 39.17 12.19
#